data_AF-A0A3D9E739-F1
#
_entry.id   AF-A0A3D9E739-F1
#
_cell.length_a   1.000
_cell.length_b   1.000
_cell.length_c   1.000
_cell.angle_alpha   90.00
_cell.angle_beta   90.00
_cell.angle_gamma   90.00
#
_symmetry.space_group_name_H-M   'P 1'
#
loop_
_entity.id
_entity.type
_entity.pdbx_description
1 polymer ?
#
loop_
_entity_poly.entity_id
_entity_poly.type
_entity_poly.pdbx_seq_one_letter_code
_entity_poly.pdbx_strand_id
1 'polypeptide(L)' 'MCKTLELVSDQELANRLNALIATNVKAVMASAIIDPAVRSGIVKTLEARPEEFLTTEERVWLEWCRGFE' A
#
# COMPACT_ATOMS: atom_id res chain seq x y z
N MET A 1 15.39 13.80 25.54
CA MET A 1 14.86 14.42 24.31
C MET A 1 14.02 13.39 23.60
N CYS A 2 12.71 13.37 23.86
CA CYS A 2 11.78 12.45 23.23
C CYS A 2 11.64 12.84 21.76
N LYS A 3 12.09 11.96 20.86
CA LYS A 3 11.91 12.14 19.42
C LYS A 3 10.43 12.07 19.12
N THR A 4 9.89 13.19 18.66
CA THR A 4 8.60 13.30 18.01
C THR A 4 8.56 12.25 16.89
N LEU A 5 7.82 11.16 17.10
CA LEU A 5 7.37 10.29 16.02
C LEU A 5 6.41 11.16 15.22
N GLU A 6 6.94 11.87 14.23
CA GLU A 6 6.15 12.63 13.27
C GLU A 6 5.12 11.68 12.67
N LEU A 7 3.85 11.99 12.93
CA LEU A 7 2.72 11.39 12.24
C LEU A 7 2.92 11.68 10.76
N VAL A 8 3.49 10.70 10.04
CA VAL A 8 3.56 10.72 8.59
C VAL A 8 2.14 10.92 8.09
N SER A 9 1.90 12.00 7.34
CA SER A 9 0.55 12.29 6.87
C SER A 9 0.06 11.17 5.95
N ASP A 10 -1.23 10.87 5.97
CA ASP A 10 -1.83 9.86 5.07
C ASP A 10 -1.50 10.15 3.59
N GLN A 11 -1.33 11.43 3.26
CA GLN A 11 -0.93 11.89 1.93
C GLN A 11 0.52 11.53 1.58
N GLU A 12 1.46 11.65 2.52
CA GLU A 12 2.85 11.21 2.32
C GLU A 12 2.94 9.70 2.21
N LEU A 13 2.14 8.96 2.98
CA LEU A 13 2.07 7.52 2.87
C LEU A 13 1.55 7.12 1.48
N ALA A 14 0.47 7.73 1.00
CA ALA A 14 -0.07 7.51 -0.34
C ALA A 14 0.94 7.85 -1.45
N ASN A 15 1.67 8.96 -1.31
CA ASN A 15 2.69 9.37 -2.28
C ASN A 15 3.88 8.40 -2.31
N ARG A 16 4.34 7.93 -1.14
CA ARG A 16 5.39 6.90 -1.04
C ARG A 16 4.91 5.57 -1.64
N LEU A 17 3.67 5.19 -1.38
CA LEU A 17 3.06 3.99 -1.96
C LEU A 17 3.04 4.08 -3.50
N ASN A 18 2.54 5.18 -4.06
CA ASN A 18 2.47 5.39 -5.50
C ASN A 18 3.85 5.35 -6.16
N ALA A 19 4.86 5.97 -5.55
CA ALA A 19 6.23 5.92 -6.04
C ALA A 19 6.84 4.51 -5.97
N LEU A 20 6.55 3.76 -4.90
CA LEU A 20 7.06 2.38 -4.74
C LEU A 20 6.36 1.40 -5.69
N ILE A 21 5.05 1.52 -5.89
CA ILE A 21 4.26 0.73 -6.85
C ILE A 21 4.82 0.94 -8.27
N ALA A 22 5.14 2.18 -8.63
CA ALA A 22 5.67 2.52 -9.95
C ALA A 22 7.08 1.96 -10.22
N THR A 23 7.88 1.70 -9.18
CA THR A 23 9.33 1.45 -9.36
C THR A 23 9.78 0.05 -8.95
N ASN A 24 9.11 -0.61 -7.99
CA ASN A 24 9.52 -1.95 -7.56
C ASN A 24 8.43 -2.68 -6.76
N VAL A 25 7.51 -3.31 -7.48
CA VAL A 25 6.49 -4.25 -6.97
C VAL A 25 7.00 -5.15 -5.84
N LYS A 26 8.19 -5.75 -6.00
CA LYS A 26 8.76 -6.69 -5.02
C LYS A 26 9.04 -6.02 -3.67
N ALA A 27 9.47 -4.76 -3.66
CA ALA A 27 9.77 -4.03 -2.44
C ALA A 27 8.49 -3.63 -1.69
N VAL A 28 7.42 -3.27 -2.42
CA VAL A 28 6.09 -2.99 -1.86
C VAL A 28 5.54 -4.24 -1.19
N MET A 29 5.59 -5.38 -1.87
CA MET A 29 5.11 -6.66 -1.35
C MET A 29 5.87 -7.09 -0.09
N ALA A 30 7.20 -7.00 -0.09
CA ALA A 30 8.00 -7.30 1.10
C ALA A 30 7.65 -6.39 2.29
N SER A 31 7.35 -5.12 2.03
CA SER A 31 6.93 -4.17 3.05
C SER A 31 5.52 -4.47 3.58
N ALA A 32 4.59 -4.84 2.69
CA ALA A 32 3.20 -5.18 3.05
C ALA A 32 3.06 -6.50 3.85
N ILE A 33 4.02 -7.42 3.72
CA ILE A 33 4.12 -8.61 4.58
C ILE A 33 4.41 -8.21 6.03
N ILE A 34 5.32 -7.26 6.23
CA ILE A 34 5.87 -6.90 7.54
C ILE A 34 5.03 -5.82 8.22
N ASP A 35 4.49 -4.87 7.45
CA ASP A 35 3.81 -3.69 7.97
C ASP A 35 2.32 -3.67 7.58
N PRO A 36 1.41 -3.88 8.56
CA PRO A 36 -0.04 -3.80 8.33
C PRO A 36 -0.53 -2.42 7.84
N ALA A 37 0.17 -1.33 8.16
CA ALA A 37 -0.21 0.01 7.70
C ALA A 37 0.03 0.18 6.20
N VAL A 38 1.15 -0.37 5.69
CA VAL A 38 1.42 -0.43 4.24
C VAL A 38 0.34 -1.25 3.54
N ARG A 39 -0.01 -2.41 4.10
CA ARG A 39 -1.09 -3.25 3.56
C ARG A 39 -2.44 -2.53 3.51
N SER A 40 -2.82 -1.89 4.61
CA SER A 40 -4.04 -1.06 4.69
C SER A 40 -4.03 0.08 3.66
N GLY A 41 -2.87 0.72 3.47
CA GLY A 41 -2.67 1.74 2.43
C GLY A 41 -2.87 1.20 1.01
N ILE A 42 -2.35 0.00 0.71
CA ILE A 42 -2.54 -0.67 -0.59
C ILE A 42 -4.03 -0.93 -0.81
N VAL A 43 -4.70 -1.59 0.15
CA VAL A 43 -6.14 -1.90 0.04
C VAL A 43 -6.95 -0.64 -0.23
N LYS A 44 -6.79 0.41 0.59
CA LYS A 44 -7.51 1.67 0.40
C LYS A 44 -7.24 2.32 -0.96
N THR A 45 -6.00 2.29 -1.43
CA THR A 45 -5.60 2.92 -2.71
C THR A 45 -6.16 2.14 -3.91
N LEU A 46 -6.20 0.81 -3.83
CA LEU A 46 -6.74 -0.03 -4.90
C LEU A 46 -8.28 0.03 -4.90
N GLU A 47 -8.93 -0.03 -3.74
CA GLU A 47 -10.40 0.05 -3.61
C GLU A 47 -10.99 1.42 -3.94
N ALA A 48 -10.19 2.49 -3.85
CA ALA A 48 -10.61 3.82 -4.28
C ALA A 48 -10.84 3.93 -5.81
N ARG A 49 -10.38 2.95 -6.58
CA ARG A 49 -10.55 2.89 -8.03
C ARG A 49 -11.58 1.81 -8.40
N PRO A 50 -12.44 2.05 -9.41
CA PRO A 50 -13.34 1.00 -9.86
C PRO A 50 -12.55 -0.21 -10.40
N GLU A 51 -13.04 -1.41 -10.15
CA GLU A 51 -12.31 -2.67 -10.44
C GLU A 51 -11.94 -2.82 -11.92
N GLU A 52 -12.75 -2.26 -12.83
CA GLU A 52 -12.48 -2.23 -14.28
C GLU A 52 -11.20 -1.45 -14.65
N PHE A 53 -10.78 -0.49 -13.82
CA PHE A 53 -9.55 0.27 -13.98
C PHE A 53 -8.34 -0.37 -13.30
N LEU A 54 -8.55 -1.43 -12.51
CA LEU A 54 -7.46 -2.20 -11.94
C LEU A 54 -6.89 -3.15 -12.98
N THR A 55 -5.57 -3.17 -13.08
CA THR A 55 -4.85 -4.20 -13.82
C THR A 55 -5.02 -5.56 -13.15
N THR A 56 -4.80 -6.64 -13.90
CA THR A 56 -4.83 -8.01 -13.34
C THR A 56 -3.90 -8.16 -12.14
N GLU A 57 -2.73 -7.52 -12.18
CA GLU A 57 -1.75 -7.58 -11.09
C GLU A 57 -2.26 -6.85 -9.83
N GLU A 58 -2.85 -5.66 -9.99
CA GLU A 58 -3.44 -4.93 -8.87
C GLU A 58 -4.61 -5.69 -8.22
N ARG A 59 -5.45 -6.38 -9.00
CA ARG A 59 -6.52 -7.24 -8.44
C ARG A 59 -5.94 -8.39 -7.62
N VAL A 60 -4.89 -9.05 -8.11
CA VAL A 60 -4.20 -10.11 -7.38
C VAL A 60 -3.62 -9.58 -6.07
N TRP A 61 -3.05 -8.37 -6.07
CA TRP A 61 -2.51 -7.78 -4.84
C TRP A 61 -3.59 -7.38 -3.84
N LEU A 62 -4.72 -6.85 -4.31
CA LEU A 62 -5.84 -6.50 -3.45
C LEU A 62 -6.35 -7.74 -2.70
N GLU A 63 -6.59 -8.82 -3.44
CA GLU A 63 -7.03 -10.10 -2.85
C GLU A 63 -5.97 -10.71 -1.92
N TRP A 64 -4.69 -10.67 -2.32
CA TRP A 64 -3.60 -11.13 -1.47
C TRP A 64 -3.51 -10.32 -0.17
N CYS A 65 -3.63 -8.99 -0.22
CA CYS A 65 -3.63 -8.13 0.96
C CYS A 65 -4.81 -8.40 1.90
N ARG A 66 -5.98 -8.73 1.34
CA ARG A 66 -7.17 -9.11 2.13
C ARG A 66 -6.99 -10.43 2.87
N GLY A 67 -6.14 -11.34 2.38
CA GLY A 67 -5.89 -12.64 2.99
C GLY A 67 -5.04 -12.64 4.27
N PHE A 68 -4.54 -11.48 4.73
CA PHE A 68 -3.73 -11.34 5.95
C PHE A 68 -4.57 -10.90 7.17
N GLU A 69 -5.76 -11.47 7.36
CA GLU A 69 -6.56 -11.23 8.58
C GLU A 69 -5.73 -11.20 9.87
#